data_AF-A0A7V9MEW4-F1
#
_entry.id   AF-A0A7V9MEW4-F1
#
_cell.length_a   1.000
_cell.length_b   1.000
_cell.length_c   1.000
_cell.angle_alpha   90.00
_cell.angle_beta   90.00
_cell.angle_gamma   90.00
#
_symmetry.space_group_name_H-M   'P 1'
#
loop_
_entity.id
_entity.type
_entity.pdbx_description
1 polymer ?
#
loop_
_entity_poly.entity_id
_entity_poly.type
_entity_poly.pdbx_seq_one_letter_code
_entity_poly.pdbx_strand_id
1 'polypeptide(L)' 'MRNPSNIPHAIGVRGQGLDEIGETVGKGGTSRVEADLEPGVYELFCPVGGHEQAGMTARLVVR' A
#
# COMPACT_ATOMS: atom_id res chain seq x y z
N MET A 1 3.50 -5.41 5.17
CA MET A 1 3.37 -6.54 4.22
C MET A 1 4.76 -7.09 3.89
N ARG A 2 4.99 -8.39 4.07
CA ARG A 2 6.26 -9.03 3.67
C ARG A 2 6.24 -9.31 2.16
N ASN A 3 7.32 -8.98 1.46
CA ASN A 3 7.48 -9.24 0.03
C ASN A 3 8.18 -10.60 -0.20
N PRO A 4 7.51 -11.65 -0.73
CA PRO A 4 8.16 -12.91 -1.05
C PRO A 4 8.85 -12.93 -2.43
N SER A 5 8.57 -11.94 -3.28
CA SER A 5 9.03 -11.83 -4.67
C SER A 5 10.40 -11.15 -4.78
N ASN A 6 11.10 -11.37 -5.90
CA ASN A 6 12.28 -10.57 -6.29
C ASN A 6 11.91 -9.21 -6.88
N ILE A 7 10.63 -8.99 -7.20
CA ILE A 7 10.12 -7.71 -7.70
C ILE A 7 9.92 -6.78 -6.49
N PRO A 8 10.43 -5.54 -6.50
CA PRO A 8 10.23 -4.59 -5.41
C PRO A 8 8.75 -4.24 -5.20
N HIS A 9 8.32 -4.16 -3.94
CA HIS A 9 6.96 -3.78 -3.60
C HIS A 9 6.96 -2.81 -2.42
N ALA A 10 5.93 -1.97 -2.34
CA ALA A 10 5.60 -1.19 -1.16
C ALA A 10 4.10 -1.28 -0.91
N ILE A 11 3.65 -0.89 0.28
CA ILE A 11 2.24 -0.66 0.55
C ILE A 11 2.02 0.84 0.78
N GLY A 12 1.05 1.42 0.09
CA GLY A 12 0.53 2.75 0.35
C GLY A 12 -0.95 2.68 0.73
N VAL A 13 -1.44 3.70 1.43
CA VAL A 13 -2.86 3.92 1.73
C VAL A 13 -3.22 5.36 1.36
N ARG A 14 -4.26 5.52 0.56
CA ARG A 14 -4.78 6.85 0.20
C ARG A 14 -6.30 6.93 0.34
N GLY A 15 -6.79 8.12 0.62
CA GLY A 15 -8.22 8.41 0.73
C GLY A 15 -8.52 9.47 1.79
N GLN A 16 -9.59 10.22 1.61
CA GLN A 16 -10.04 11.24 2.58
C GLN A 16 -8.95 12.27 2.96
N GLY A 17 -8.08 12.64 2.01
CA GLY A 17 -6.96 13.56 2.23
C GLY A 17 -5.69 12.92 2.79
N LEU A 18 -5.73 11.63 3.16
CA LEU A 18 -4.56 10.82 3.50
C LEU A 18 -3.88 10.30 2.22
N ASP A 19 -2.55 10.30 2.20
CA ASP A 19 -1.71 9.61 1.23
C ASP A 19 -0.38 9.22 1.89
N GLU A 20 -0.32 8.01 2.44
CA GLU A 20 0.83 7.50 3.19
C GLU A 20 1.46 6.31 2.45
N ILE A 21 2.78 6.34 2.30
CA ILE A 21 3.52 5.35 1.54
C ILE A 21 4.62 4.74 2.41
N GLY A 22 4.60 3.41 2.52
CA GLY A 22 5.63 2.65 3.20
C GLY A 22 6.89 2.50 2.35
N GLU A 23 7.98 2.09 2.99
CA GLU A 23 9.24 1.86 2.28
C GLU A 23 9.10 0.82 1.17
N THR A 24 9.78 1.04 0.04
CA THR A 24 9.91 0.03 -1.01
C THR A 24 10.90 -1.04 -0.57
N VAL A 25 10.46 -2.29 -0.59
CA VAL A 25 11.25 -3.44 -0.14
C VAL A 25 11.43 -4.49 -1.22
N GLY A 26 12.62 -5.08 -1.27
CA GLY A 26 12.92 -6.26 -2.07
C GLY A 26 12.51 -7.57 -1.39
N LYS A 27 12.98 -8.70 -1.94
CA LYS A 27 12.68 -10.04 -1.44
C LYS A 27 12.99 -10.20 0.04
N GLY A 28 12.02 -10.70 0.79
CA GLY A 28 12.11 -10.94 2.23
C GLY A 28 11.84 -9.71 3.10
N GLY A 29 11.90 -8.50 2.53
CA GLY A 29 11.65 -7.26 3.27
C GLY A 29 10.18 -7.05 3.62
N THR A 30 9.92 -6.16 4.57
CA THR A 30 8.57 -5.82 5.03
C THR A 30 8.32 -4.33 4.89
N SER A 31 7.39 -3.95 4.02
CA SER A 31 6.91 -2.56 3.91
C SER A 31 5.82 -2.31 4.96
N ARG A 32 5.80 -1.13 5.59
CA ARG A 32 4.87 -0.77 6.65
C ARG A 32 4.37 0.65 6.45
N VAL A 33 3.09 0.86 6.74
CA VAL A 33 2.45 2.17 6.88
C VAL A 33 1.72 2.19 8.23
N GLU A 34 1.77 3.32 8.90
CA GLU A 34 0.98 3.61 10.10
C GLU A 34 0.18 4.88 9.83
N ALA A 35 -1.14 4.80 10.03
CA ALA A 35 -2.05 5.91 9.82
C ALA A 35 -3.26 5.77 10.73
N ASP A 36 -3.76 6.91 11.22
CA ASP A 36 -5.03 7.00 11.93
C ASP A 36 -6.15 7.23 10.92
N LEU A 37 -7.13 6.30 10.88
CA LEU A 37 -8.19 6.30 9.88
C LEU A 37 -9.55 6.59 10.53
N GLU A 38 -10.25 7.59 10.00
CA GLU A 38 -11.67 7.82 10.29
C GLU A 38 -12.54 6.80 9.53
N PRO A 39 -13.80 6.56 9.95
CA PRO A 39 -14.72 5.74 9.17
C PRO A 39 -14.84 6.22 7.72
N GLY A 40 -14.80 5.28 6.77
CA GLY A 40 -14.88 5.59 5.34
C GLY A 40 -14.14 4.58 4.48
N VAL A 41 -13.77 5.02 3.27
CA VAL A 41 -13.21 4.16 2.23
C VAL A 41 -11.84 4.67 1.82
N TYR A 42 -10.86 3.77 1.85
CA TYR A 42 -9.48 4.00 1.47
C TYR A 42 -9.06 2.99 0.40
N GLU A 43 -8.04 3.36 -0.35
CA GLU A 43 -7.37 2.50 -1.31
C GLU A 43 -5.99 2.11 -0.77
N LEU A 44 -5.73 0.81 -0.73
CA LEU A 44 -4.41 0.25 -0.56
C LEU A 44 -3.81 0.02 -1.94
N PHE A 45 -2.57 0.42 -2.17
CA PHE A 45 -1.94 0.31 -3.48
C PHE A 45 -0.43 0.05 -3.36
N CYS A 46 0.21 -0.32 -4.47
CA CYS A 46 1.66 -0.39 -4.59
C CYS A 46 2.15 0.72 -5.54
N PRO A 47 2.92 1.73 -5.06
CA PRO A 47 3.38 2.87 -5.86
C PRO A 47 4.57 2.54 -6.79
N VAL A 48 5.09 1.31 -6.74
CA VAL A 48 6.26 0.91 -7.52
C VAL A 48 5.87 0.78 -9.00
N GLY A 49 6.32 1.73 -9.81
CA GLY A 49 6.18 1.70 -11.26
C GLY A 49 4.73 1.49 -11.71
N GLY A 50 4.52 0.44 -12.53
CA GLY A 50 3.22 0.09 -13.10
C GLY A 50 2.33 -0.81 -12.23
N HIS A 51 2.70 -1.09 -10.97
CA HIS A 51 2.07 -2.17 -10.20
C HIS A 51 0.61 -1.88 -9.86
N GLU A 52 0.27 -0.63 -9.53
CA GLU A 52 -1.12 -0.21 -9.33
C GLU A 52 -1.96 -0.44 -10.61
N GLN A 53 -1.47 -0.02 -11.77
CA GLN A 53 -2.18 -0.20 -13.05
C GLN A 53 -2.27 -1.68 -13.45
N ALA A 54 -1.33 -2.51 -13.00
CA ALA A 54 -1.37 -3.96 -13.14
C ALA A 54 -2.35 -4.64 -12.16
N GLY A 55 -3.06 -3.88 -11.32
CA GLY A 55 -4.10 -4.37 -10.42
C GLY A 55 -3.64 -4.60 -8.98
N MET A 56 -2.44 -4.12 -8.59
CA MET A 56 -1.96 -4.19 -7.21
C MET A 56 -2.61 -3.10 -6.34
N THR A 57 -3.93 -3.14 -6.27
CA THR A 57 -4.81 -2.26 -5.49
C THR A 57 -5.82 -3.10 -4.70
N ALA A 58 -6.25 -2.59 -3.55
CA ALA A 58 -7.31 -3.17 -2.73
C ALA A 58 -8.11 -2.07 -2.02
N ARG A 59 -9.38 -2.33 -1.73
CA ARG A 59 -10.23 -1.38 -1.01
C ARG A 59 -10.27 -1.71 0.49
N LEU A 60 -9.97 -0.73 1.32
CA LEU A 60 -10.11 -0.81 2.77
C LEU A 60 -11.33 -0.01 3.21
N VAL A 61 -12.25 -0.66 3.94
CA VAL A 61 -13.44 -0.02 4.51
C VAL A 61 -13.30 -0.01 6.02
N VAL A 62 -13.29 1.19 6.59
CA VAL A 62 -13.27 1.42 8.03
C VAL A 62 -14.69 1.80 8.47
N ARG A 63 -15.21 1.17 9.52
CA ARG A 63 -16.57 1.37 10.04
C ARG A 63 -16.53 1.84 11.48
#